data_AF-A0A7L4Q4G7-F1
#
_entry.id   AF-A0A7L4Q4G7-F1
#
_cell.length_a   1.000
_cell.length_b   1.000
_cell.length_c   1.000
_cell.angle_alpha   90.00
_cell.angle_beta   90.00
_cell.angle_gamma   90.00
#
_symmetry.space_group_name_H-M   'P 1'
#
loop_
_entity.id
_entity.type
_entity.pdbx_description
1 polymer ?
#
loop_
_entity_poly.entity_id
_entity_poly.type
_entity_poly.pdbx_seq_one_letter_code
_entity_poly.pdbx_strand_id
1 'polypeptide(L)' 'MDDDPPVIRCPACGSTLTSPFGIAGMWECRYHLCRVIFPVGQLRERGQVSIAAEEEPPYRWNPAKD' A
#
# COMPACT_ATOMS: atom_id res chain seq x y z
N MET A 1 -25.86 11.69 -9.90
CA MET A 1 -24.48 11.26 -9.56
C MET A 1 -24.67 10.22 -8.49
N ASP A 2 -24.73 8.96 -8.90
CA ASP A 2 -24.77 7.83 -7.97
C ASP A 2 -23.41 7.77 -7.27
N ASP A 3 -23.33 8.50 -6.15
CA ASP A 3 -22.21 8.43 -5.20
C ASP A 3 -22.40 7.14 -4.39
N ASP A 4 -22.27 5.99 -5.06
CA ASP A 4 -22.20 4.72 -4.35
C ASP A 4 -20.87 4.72 -3.59
N PRO A 5 -20.90 4.60 -2.25
CA PRO A 5 -19.68 4.59 -1.46
C PRO A 5 -18.77 3.44 -1.93
N PRO A 6 -17.43 3.61 -1.88
CA PRO A 6 -16.52 2.60 -2.37
C PRO A 6 -16.77 1.25 -1.67
N VAL A 7 -17.19 0.26 -2.45
CA VAL A 7 -17.46 -1.09 -1.93
C VAL A 7 -16.15 -1.78 -1.55
N ILE A 8 -15.92 -1.91 -0.25
CA ILE A 8 -14.76 -2.62 0.29
C ILE A 8 -15.02 -4.13 0.24
N ARG A 9 -14.11 -4.86 -0.40
CA ARG A 9 -14.16 -6.32 -0.51
C ARG A 9 -13.00 -6.96 0.23
N CYS A 10 -13.27 -8.06 0.92
CA CYS A 10 -12.24 -8.86 1.56
C CYS A 10 -11.29 -9.45 0.51
N PRO A 11 -9.96 -9.24 0.63
CA PRO A 11 -9.01 -9.79 -0.33
C PRO A 11 -8.90 -11.32 -0.27
N ALA A 12 -9.31 -11.96 0.83
CA ALA A 12 -9.20 -13.41 1.00
C ALA A 12 -10.41 -14.18 0.42
N CYS A 13 -11.63 -13.68 0.62
CA CYS A 13 -12.86 -14.38 0.22
C CYS A 13 -13.74 -13.59 -0.78
N GLY A 14 -13.40 -12.35 -1.09
CA GLY A 14 -14.18 -11.49 -2.00
C GLY A 14 -15.49 -10.92 -1.42
N SER A 15 -15.83 -11.27 -0.18
CA SER A 15 -17.06 -10.79 0.47
C SER A 15 -17.04 -9.29 0.73
N THR A 16 -18.19 -8.64 0.56
CA THR A 16 -18.41 -7.23 0.91
C THR A 16 -18.76 -7.02 2.39
N LEU A 17 -18.94 -8.12 3.15
CA LEU A 17 -19.27 -8.07 4.57
C LEU A 17 -18.00 -7.73 5.37
N THR A 18 -17.65 -6.45 5.39
CA THR A 18 -16.46 -5.91 6.05
C THR A 18 -16.84 -4.79 7.02
N SER A 19 -16.02 -4.55 8.04
CA SER A 19 -16.26 -3.48 9.02
C SER A 19 -14.94 -2.87 9.51
N PRO A 20 -14.92 -1.60 9.93
CA PRO A 20 -13.73 -0.96 10.49
C PRO A 20 -13.23 -1.71 11.75
N PHE A 21 -11.93 -1.95 11.82
CA PHE A 21 -11.30 -2.70 12.91
C PHE A 21 -10.54 -1.78 13.87
N GLY A 22 -11.24 -0.91 14.61
CA GLY A 22 -10.73 -0.12 15.77
C GLY A 22 -9.48 0.78 15.56
N ILE A 23 -8.80 0.66 14.42
CA ILE A 23 -7.53 1.22 14.02
C ILE A 23 -7.79 1.86 12.66
N ALA A 24 -7.37 3.12 12.51
CA ALA A 24 -7.57 3.86 11.27
C ALA A 24 -6.97 3.11 10.07
N GLY A 25 -7.78 2.95 9.02
CA GLY A 25 -7.35 2.25 7.80
C GLY A 25 -7.34 0.72 7.88
N MET A 26 -7.72 0.11 9.01
CA MET A 26 -7.85 -1.35 9.12
C MET A 26 -9.31 -1.78 9.07
N TRP A 27 -9.56 -2.87 8.34
CA TRP A 27 -10.88 -3.46 8.17
C TRP A 27 -10.85 -4.96 8.46
N GLU A 28 -11.93 -5.47 9.04
CA GLU A 28 -12.15 -6.88 9.34
C GLU A 28 -13.24 -7.45 8.42
N CYS A 29 -12.99 -8.63 7.83
CA CYS A 29 -14.03 -9.38 7.15
C CYS A 29 -14.89 -10.19 8.12
N ARG A 30 -16.20 -9.93 8.16
CA ARG A 30 -17.14 -10.63 9.05
C ARG A 30 -17.87 -11.79 8.37
N TYR A 31 -17.43 -12.20 7.19
CA TYR A 31 -18.03 -13.30 6.45
C TYR A 31 -17.61 -14.65 7.02
N HIS A 32 -18.58 -15.37 7.62
CA HIS A 32 -18.40 -16.70 8.23
C HIS A 32 -17.14 -16.83 9.09
N LEU A 33 -16.18 -17.64 8.64
CA LEU A 33 -14.92 -17.97 9.30
C LEU A 33 -13.73 -17.19 8.74
N CYS A 34 -13.93 -16.29 7.76
CA CYS A 34 -12.82 -15.58 7.12
C CYS A 34 -12.06 -14.71 8.12
N ARG A 35 -12.74 -13.78 8.81
CA ARG A 35 -12.19 -12.95 9.92
C ARG A 35 -10.82 -12.32 9.65
N VAL A 36 -10.45 -12.14 8.39
CA VAL A 36 -9.17 -11.54 8.00
C VAL A 36 -9.24 -10.04 8.27
N ILE A 37 -8.20 -9.53 8.91
CA ILE A 37 -7.96 -8.10 9.09
C ILE A 37 -7.01 -7.65 7.98
N PHE A 38 -7.37 -6.59 7.26
CA PHE A 38 -6.60 -6.09 6.13
C PHE A 38 -6.60 -4.55 6.09
N PRO A 39 -5.52 -3.94 5.59
CA PRO A 39 -5.47 -2.51 5.40
C PRO A 39 -6.32 -2.10 4.19
N VAL A 40 -7.14 -1.07 4.35
CA VAL A 40 -7.78 -0.34 3.26
C VAL A 40 -7.08 1.01 3.19
N GLY A 41 -6.12 1.13 2.27
CA GLY A 41 -5.44 2.39 2.03
C GLY A 41 -6.45 3.44 1.57
N GLN A 42 -6.37 4.66 2.11
CA GLN A 42 -6.98 5.78 1.40
C GLN A 42 -6.25 5.90 0.06
N LEU A 43 -6.99 5.98 -1.04
CA LEU A 43 -6.47 6.21 -2.38
C LEU A 43 -5.94 7.66 -2.55
N ARG A 44 -5.24 8.19 -1.54
CA ARG A 44 -4.56 9.48 -1.47
C ARG A 44 -3.36 9.23 -0.55
N GLU A 45 -2.10 9.25 -0.96
CA GLU A 45 -1.48 9.73 -2.17
C GLU A 45 -0.53 8.66 -2.66
N ARG A 46 -0.40 8.61 -3.98
CA ARG A 46 0.71 8.05 -4.70
C ARG A 46 1.96 8.82 -4.26
N GLY A 47 2.50 8.48 -3.08
CA GLY A 47 3.89 8.70 -2.76
C GLY A 47 4.69 7.88 -3.75
N GLN A 48 4.85 8.40 -4.96
CA GLN A 48 6.00 8.08 -5.78
C GLN A 48 7.17 8.47 -4.90
N VAL A 49 7.72 7.49 -4.18
CA VAL A 49 9.09 7.59 -3.73
C VAL A 49 9.88 7.60 -5.03
N SER A 50 10.11 8.80 -5.57
CA SER A 50 11.17 9.02 -6.52
C SER A 50 12.42 8.52 -5.82
N ILE A 51 12.92 7.35 -6.20
CA ILE A 51 14.30 6.98 -5.96
C ILE A 51 15.10 8.07 -6.70
N ALA A 52 15.48 9.10 -5.96
CA ALA A 52 16.59 9.95 -6.34
C ALA A 52 17.82 9.04 -6.22
N ALA A 53 18.23 8.46 -7.34
CA ALA A 53 19.53 7.83 -7.45
C ALA A 53 20.58 8.94 -7.46
N GLU A 54 20.88 9.50 -6.30
CA GLU A 54 22.12 10.23 -6.07
C GLU A 54 23.05 9.32 -5.27
N GLU A 55 23.84 8.52 -5.99
CA GLU A 55 25.20 8.22 -5.56
C GLU A 55 26.05 8.06 -6.82
N GLU A 56 26.63 9.18 -7.26
CA GLU A 56 27.77 9.14 -8.19
C GLU A 56 28.91 8.46 -7.42
N PRO A 57 29.41 7.28 -7.85
CA PRO A 57 30.43 6.57 -7.08
C PRO A 57 31.74 7.38 -7.09
N PRO A 58 32.42 7.57 -5.95
CA PRO A 58 33.63 8.40 -5.87
C PRO A 58 34.84 7.60 -6.33
N TYR A 59 34.88 7.22 -7.61
CA TYR A 59 36.07 6.61 -8.19
C TYR A 59 36.46 7.40 -9.44
N ARG A 60 37.08 8.56 -9.21
CA ARG A 60 37.98 9.16 -10.19
C ARG A 60 39.15 8.21 -10.37
N TRP A 61 39.07 7.33 -11.36
CA TRP A 61 40.21 6.52 -11.78
C TRP A 61 41.27 7.46 -12.35
N ASN A 62 42.33 7.70 -11.58
CA ASN A 62 43.56 8.34 -12.04
C ASN A 62 44.53 7.22 -12.44
N PRO A 63 44.76 6.95 -13.74
CA PRO A 63 45.92 6.18 -14.13
C PRO A 63 47.13 7.12 -14.11
N ALA A 64 47.72 7.29 -12.93
CA ALA A 64 49.04 7.86 -12.79
C ALA A 64 49.99 6.75 -12.31
N LYS A 65 50.68 6.15 -13.28
CA LYS A 65 52.06 5.61 -13.24
C LYS A 65 52.22 4.51 -14.29
N ASP A 66 52.96 4.79 -15.36
CA ASP A 66 54.41 4.61 -15.39
C ASP A 66 55.04 5.68 -16.29
#